data_AF-A0A9P3FZ62-F1
#
_entry.id   AF-A0A9P3FZ62-F1
#
_cell.length_a   1.000
_cell.length_b   1.000
_cell.length_c   1.000
_cell.angle_alpha   90.00
_cell.angle_beta   90.00
_cell.angle_gamma   90.00
#
_symmetry.space_group_name_H-M   'P 1'
#
loop_
_entity.id
_entity.type
_entity.pdbx_description
1 polymer ?
#
loop_
_entity_poly.entity_id
_entity_poly.type
_entity_poly.pdbx_seq_one_letter_code
_entity_poly.pdbx_strand_id
1 'polypeptide(L)'
;MTNHLWLVWYRAQSPMGPKHWSLFVTYDTDEEALGTIYQIEGNGWGTGQFLFRVCRGVQLKGARGSQAYEGRLFLGDIRDGVYGMMHEYCEAAAEMINEHNVAHVVGESNCQDWCLLVIKSLEDGRFIPGGTKTRAAACPRR
;
A
#
# COMPACT_ATOMS: atom_id res chain seq x y z
N MET A 1 -19.16 -10.36 -3.33
CA MET A 1 -18.66 -9.34 -4.27
C MET A 1 -17.14 -9.45 -4.32
N THR A 2 -16.57 -9.74 -5.48
CA THR A 2 -15.11 -9.87 -5.59
C THR A 2 -14.46 -8.51 -5.42
N ASN A 3 -13.51 -8.41 -4.49
CA ASN A 3 -12.73 -7.19 -4.31
C ASN A 3 -11.38 -7.35 -4.99
N HIS A 4 -10.83 -6.28 -5.51
CA HIS A 4 -9.58 -6.29 -6.26
C HIS A 4 -8.51 -5.55 -5.48
N LEU A 5 -7.39 -6.21 -5.21
CA LEU A 5 -6.23 -5.63 -4.53
C LEU A 5 -5.20 -5.16 -5.55
N TRP A 6 -4.77 -3.92 -5.37
CA TRP A 6 -3.76 -3.27 -6.16
C TRP A 6 -2.64 -2.75 -5.27
N LEU A 7 -1.42 -2.82 -5.78
CA LEU A 7 -0.28 -2.07 -5.28
C LEU A 7 -0.17 -0.81 -6.13
N VAL A 8 -0.26 0.37 -5.52
CA VAL A 8 -0.05 1.65 -6.22
C VAL A 8 1.19 2.34 -5.69
N TRP A 9 1.86 3.13 -6.52
CA TRP A 9 3.03 3.89 -6.11
C TRP A 9 3.09 5.30 -6.69
N TYR A 10 3.67 6.23 -5.93
CA TYR A 10 3.71 7.65 -6.25
C TYR A 10 4.89 8.34 -5.55
N ARG A 11 5.31 9.52 -6.00
CA ARG A 11 6.29 10.36 -5.29
C ARG A 11 5.55 11.47 -4.55
N ALA A 12 5.61 11.46 -3.22
CA ALA A 12 4.96 12.48 -2.41
C ALA A 12 5.71 13.82 -2.52
N GLN A 13 5.00 14.87 -2.94
CA GLN A 13 5.40 16.30 -2.87
C GLN A 13 6.65 16.75 -3.66
N SER A 14 7.55 15.86 -4.08
CA SER A 14 8.72 16.21 -4.91
C SER A 14 9.05 15.11 -5.92
N PRO A 15 9.34 15.44 -7.19
CA PRO A 15 9.82 14.48 -8.19
C PRO A 15 11.16 13.82 -7.79
N MET A 16 11.90 14.41 -6.86
CA MET A 16 13.17 13.84 -6.35
C MET A 16 13.01 13.13 -5.00
N GLY A 17 11.78 13.08 -4.45
CA GLY A 17 11.48 12.37 -3.22
C GLY A 17 11.45 10.85 -3.40
N PRO A 18 11.49 10.08 -2.30
CA PRO A 18 11.34 8.64 -2.37
C PRO A 18 9.96 8.27 -2.93
N LYS A 19 9.92 7.16 -3.68
CA LYS A 19 8.66 6.54 -4.08
C LYS A 19 7.97 5.98 -2.82
N HIS A 20 6.66 6.16 -2.76
CA HIS A 20 5.78 5.61 -1.74
C HIS A 20 4.93 4.51 -2.37
N TRP A 21 4.68 3.46 -1.61
CA TRP A 21 3.78 2.36 -2.01
C TRP A 21 2.57 2.35 -1.10
N SER A 22 1.43 1.97 -1.66
CA SER A 22 0.18 1.86 -0.90
C SER A 22 -0.67 0.73 -1.45
N LEU A 23 -1.46 0.13 -0.58
CA LEU A 23 -2.43 -0.88 -0.95
C LEU A 23 -3.75 -0.22 -1.27
N PHE A 24 -4.35 -0.61 -2.38
CA PHE A 24 -5.62 -0.07 -2.86
C PHE A 24 -6.58 -1.23 -3.10
N VAL A 25 -7.76 -1.16 -2.48
CA VAL A 25 -8.84 -2.12 -2.69
C VAL A 25 -9.98 -1.46 -3.46
N THR A 26 -10.33 -2.01 -4.63
CA THR A 26 -11.50 -1.61 -5.42
C THR A 26 -12.57 -2.70 -5.44
N TYR A 27 -13.81 -2.32 -5.76
CA TYR A 27 -14.91 -3.26 -6.03
C TYR A 27 -15.01 -3.67 -7.51
N ASP A 28 -14.28 -2.98 -8.38
CA ASP A 28 -14.22 -3.22 -9.82
C ASP A 28 -12.77 -3.05 -10.32
N THR A 29 -12.45 -3.67 -11.44
CA THR A 29 -11.17 -3.53 -12.14
C THR A 29 -11.09 -2.27 -12.99
N ASP A 30 -12.21 -1.56 -13.21
CA ASP A 30 -12.22 -0.28 -13.92
C ASP A 30 -11.27 0.74 -13.26
N GLU A 31 -10.56 1.51 -14.08
CA GLU A 31 -9.65 2.55 -13.58
C GLU A 31 -10.37 3.69 -12.88
N GLU A 32 -11.63 3.93 -13.24
CA GLU A 32 -12.49 4.94 -12.63
C GLU A 32 -13.19 4.43 -11.37
N ALA A 33 -13.01 3.14 -11.04
CA ALA A 33 -13.60 2.52 -9.87
C ALA A 33 -13.13 3.23 -8.59
N LEU A 34 -14.11 3.49 -7.73
CA LEU A 34 -13.86 3.98 -6.39
C LEU A 34 -13.45 2.83 -5.48
N GLY A 35 -12.57 3.13 -4.55
CA GLY A 35 -12.20 2.18 -3.51
C GLY A 35 -11.55 2.84 -2.31
N THR A 36 -10.81 2.02 -1.58
CA THR A 36 -10.15 2.40 -0.35
C THR A 36 -8.65 2.23 -0.51
N ILE A 37 -7.91 3.30 -0.22
CA ILE A 37 -6.44 3.26 -0.18
C ILE A 37 -5.96 3.31 1.27
N TYR A 38 -4.98 2.46 1.55
CA TYR A 38 -4.28 2.34 2.82
C TYR A 38 -2.86 2.85 2.61
N GLN A 39 -2.61 4.08 3.07
CA GLN A 39 -1.36 4.81 2.85
C GLN A 39 -0.57 4.92 4.16
N ILE A 40 0.74 5.04 3.97
CA ILE A 40 1.70 5.35 5.02
C ILE A 40 2.41 6.63 4.58
N GLU A 41 1.97 7.76 5.14
CA GLU A 41 2.47 9.09 4.80
C GLU A 41 3.61 9.48 5.76
N GLY A 42 4.77 9.90 5.26
CA GLY A 42 5.78 10.52 6.12
C GLY A 42 5.33 11.92 6.53
N ASN A 43 5.47 12.29 7.80
CA ASN A 43 5.01 13.58 8.34
C ASN A 43 5.81 14.82 7.88
N GLY A 44 6.71 14.67 6.89
CA GLY A 44 7.46 15.77 6.27
C GLY A 44 8.56 16.41 7.12
N TRP A 45 8.75 16.00 8.38
CA TRP A 45 9.74 16.60 9.30
C TRP A 45 10.65 15.51 9.89
N GLY A 46 11.74 15.20 9.18
CA GLY A 46 12.79 14.30 9.68
C GLY A 46 12.40 12.82 9.76
N THR A 47 13.40 11.99 10.11
CA THR A 47 13.30 10.53 10.18
C THR A 47 12.38 10.08 11.31
N GLY A 48 11.31 9.34 10.99
CA GLY A 48 10.72 8.40 11.96
C GLY A 48 9.25 8.60 12.33
N GLN A 49 8.50 9.48 11.69
CA GLN A 49 7.05 9.57 11.93
C GLN A 49 6.27 9.36 10.63
N PHE A 50 5.72 8.15 10.52
CA PHE A 50 4.80 7.78 9.45
C PHE A 50 3.38 7.72 10.01
N LEU A 51 2.45 8.36 9.32
CA LEU A 51 1.03 8.37 9.65
C LEU A 51 0.31 7.38 8.74
N PHE A 52 -0.42 6.47 9.36
CA PHE A 52 -1.38 5.64 8.66
C PHE A 52 -2.57 6.49 8.25
N ARG A 53 -2.95 6.38 6.98
CA ARG A 53 -4.10 7.08 6.44
C ARG A 53 -4.95 6.13 5.60
N VAL A 54 -6.24 6.06 5.95
CA VAL A 54 -7.25 5.38 5.13
C VAL A 54 -8.05 6.44 4.39
N CYS A 55 -7.98 6.43 3.06
CA CYS A 55 -8.82 7.29 2.23
C CYS A 55 -9.85 6.43 1.50
N ARG A 56 -11.13 6.71 1.75
CA ARG A 56 -12.26 6.02 1.11
C ARG A 56 -12.82 6.85 -0.03
N GLY A 57 -13.40 6.20 -1.04
CA GLY A 57 -13.98 6.88 -2.20
C GLY A 57 -12.92 7.53 -3.08
N VAL A 58 -11.72 6.95 -3.13
CA VAL A 58 -10.63 7.39 -4.00
C VAL A 58 -10.74 6.62 -5.31
N GLN A 59 -10.43 7.25 -6.44
CA GLN A 59 -10.33 6.59 -7.73
C GLN A 59 -8.95 5.92 -7.88
N LEU A 60 -8.91 4.77 -8.56
CA LEU A 60 -7.65 4.10 -8.88
C LEU A 60 -6.78 4.92 -9.84
N LYS A 61 -7.39 5.85 -10.57
CA LYS A 61 -6.72 6.95 -11.26
C LYS A 61 -6.77 8.19 -10.35
N GLY A 62 -5.62 8.76 -9.99
CA GLY A 62 -5.58 9.91 -9.06
C GLY A 62 -6.57 11.01 -9.45
N ALA A 63 -7.23 11.60 -8.46
CA ALA A 63 -8.25 12.62 -8.68
C ALA A 63 -7.67 13.84 -9.44
N ARG A 64 -8.47 14.47 -10.30
CA ARG A 64 -8.11 15.70 -11.02
C ARG A 64 -7.56 16.76 -10.05
N GLY A 65 -6.23 16.86 -9.94
CA GLY A 65 -5.52 17.86 -9.11
C GLY A 65 -4.65 17.31 -7.97
N SER A 66 -4.76 16.02 -7.61
CA SER A 66 -3.80 15.34 -6.71
C SER A 66 -2.93 14.42 -7.56
N GLN A 67 -1.61 14.35 -7.28
CA GLN A 67 -0.65 13.58 -8.09
C GLN A 67 -1.22 12.20 -8.47
N ALA A 68 -1.38 11.95 -9.77
CA ALA A 68 -1.72 10.62 -10.26
C ALA A 68 -0.65 9.63 -9.78
N TYR A 69 -1.06 8.40 -9.44
CA TYR A 69 -0.10 7.33 -9.18
C TYR A 69 0.85 7.20 -10.37
N GLU A 70 2.14 7.06 -10.11
CA GLU A 70 3.13 6.81 -11.16
C GLU A 70 2.93 5.43 -11.80
N GLY A 71 2.32 4.50 -11.07
CA GLY A 71 1.92 3.22 -11.60
C GLY A 71 1.19 2.37 -10.58
N ARG A 72 0.72 1.24 -11.06
CA ARG A 72 -0.04 0.27 -10.28
C ARG A 72 0.22 -1.16 -10.76
N LEU A 73 0.06 -2.12 -9.86
CA LEU A 73 0.16 -3.54 -10.12
C LEU A 73 -1.05 -4.25 -9.51
N PHE A 74 -1.74 -5.04 -10.31
CA PHE A 74 -2.80 -5.91 -9.81
C PHE A 74 -2.22 -7.07 -9.02
N LEU A 75 -2.55 -7.16 -7.73
CA LEU A 75 -2.09 -8.20 -6.83
C LEU A 75 -3.04 -9.41 -6.85
N GLY A 76 -4.33 -9.19 -7.05
CA GLY A 76 -5.31 -10.26 -7.20
C GLY A 76 -6.63 -9.95 -6.51
N ASP A 77 -7.51 -10.93 -6.50
CA ASP A 77 -8.83 -10.81 -5.87
C ASP A 77 -8.76 -11.13 -4.38
N ILE A 78 -9.45 -10.33 -3.57
CA ILE A 78 -9.72 -10.57 -2.16
C ILE A 78 -11.11 -11.18 -2.01
N ARG A 79 -11.18 -12.30 -1.28
CA ARG A 79 -12.43 -13.01 -0.99
C ARG A 79 -13.29 -12.25 0.04
N ASP A 80 -14.61 -12.41 -0.06
CA ASP A 80 -15.64 -11.62 0.65
C ASP A 80 -15.50 -11.52 2.19
N GLY A 81 -14.80 -12.44 2.86
CA GLY A 81 -14.66 -12.45 4.33
C GLY A 81 -13.55 -11.58 4.91
N VAL A 82 -12.73 -10.93 4.08
CA VAL A 82 -11.45 -10.32 4.51
C VAL A 82 -11.58 -8.82 4.79
N TYR A 83 -12.67 -8.16 4.39
CA TYR A 83 -12.75 -6.69 4.47
C TYR A 83 -12.69 -6.14 5.91
N GLY A 84 -13.32 -6.83 6.87
CA GLY A 84 -13.24 -6.48 8.29
C GLY A 84 -11.82 -6.70 8.83
N MET A 85 -11.22 -7.85 8.50
CA MET A 85 -9.87 -8.22 8.92
C MET A 85 -8.79 -7.35 8.26
N MET A 86 -9.01 -6.86 7.04
CA MET A 86 -8.01 -6.08 6.28
C MET A 86 -7.72 -4.75 6.96
N HIS A 87 -8.73 -4.14 7.58
CA HIS A 87 -8.53 -2.93 8.36
C HIS A 87 -7.63 -3.20 9.57
N GLU A 88 -7.96 -4.22 10.37
CA GLU A 88 -7.18 -4.65 11.54
C GLU A 88 -5.76 -5.08 11.14
N TYR A 89 -5.61 -5.80 10.03
CA TYR A 89 -4.30 -6.18 9.48
C TYR A 89 -3.49 -4.97 9.03
N CYS A 90 -4.11 -4.01 8.36
CA CYS A 90 -3.43 -2.80 7.91
C CYS A 90 -3.08 -1.88 9.07
N GLU A 91 -3.91 -1.83 10.12
CA GLU A 91 -3.63 -1.11 11.36
C GLU A 91 -2.48 -1.76 12.13
N ALA A 92 -2.52 -3.07 12.35
CA ALA A 92 -1.43 -3.82 12.99
C ALA A 92 -0.13 -3.76 12.18
N ALA A 93 -0.22 -3.81 10.84
CA ALA A 93 0.93 -3.62 9.97
C ALA A 93 1.49 -2.20 10.08
N ALA A 94 0.63 -1.18 10.13
CA ALA A 94 1.06 0.20 10.30
C ALA A 94 1.71 0.43 11.67
N GLU A 95 1.19 -0.18 12.73
CA GLU A 95 1.78 -0.14 14.07
C GLU A 95 3.16 -0.79 14.06
N MET A 96 3.30 -2.01 13.51
CA MET A 96 4.61 -2.67 13.35
C MET A 96 5.59 -1.82 12.52
N ILE A 97 5.11 -1.23 11.43
CA ILE A 97 5.90 -0.33 10.58
C ILE A 97 6.39 0.88 11.37
N ASN A 98 5.51 1.48 12.16
CA ASN A 98 5.83 2.65 12.95
C ASN A 98 6.81 2.34 14.08
N GLU A 99 6.59 1.26 14.83
CA GLU A 99 7.51 0.82 15.89
C GLU A 99 8.93 0.59 15.37
N HIS A 100 9.05 -0.06 14.20
CA HIS A 100 10.36 -0.37 13.62
C HIS A 100 10.97 0.81 12.86
N ASN A 101 10.16 1.77 12.39
CA ASN A 101 10.66 3.02 11.82
C ASN A 101 11.17 4.00 12.91
N VAL A 102 10.77 3.83 14.17
CA VAL A 102 11.23 4.64 15.32
C VAL A 102 12.59 4.14 15.84
N ALA A 103 12.93 2.87 15.67
CA ALA A 103 14.23 2.30 16.02
C ALA A 103 15.27 2.58 14.91
N HIS A 104 16.05 3.64 15.10
CA HIS A 104 17.16 4.13 14.27
C HIS A 104 17.96 3.08 13.46
N VAL A 105 18.30 3.41 12.19
CA VAL A 105 19.63 3.26 11.54
C VAL A 105 19.50 3.51 10.02
N VAL A 106 20.48 4.22 9.44
CA VAL A 106 20.62 4.34 7.98
C VAL A 106 20.88 2.94 7.41
N GLY A 107 19.87 2.34 6.76
CA GLY A 107 20.02 1.07 6.05
C GLY A 107 19.04 -0.03 6.44
N GLU A 108 18.16 0.17 7.43
CA GLU A 108 17.14 -0.83 7.79
C GLU A 108 15.73 -0.44 7.33
N SER A 109 15.05 -1.47 6.81
CA SER A 109 13.70 -1.61 6.26
C SER A 109 12.85 -0.36 6.07
N ASN A 110 12.70 0.06 4.81
CA ASN A 110 11.84 1.18 4.42
C ASN A 110 10.36 0.76 4.26
N CYS A 111 9.46 1.72 4.01
CA CYS A 111 8.02 1.47 3.80
C CYS A 111 7.71 0.41 2.70
N GLN A 112 8.61 0.21 1.74
CA GLN A 112 8.47 -0.81 0.70
C GLN A 112 8.63 -2.22 1.27
N ASP A 113 9.65 -2.45 2.10
CA ASP A 113 9.96 -3.76 2.66
C ASP A 113 8.79 -4.26 3.53
N TRP A 114 8.19 -3.34 4.28
CA TRP A 114 7.00 -3.63 5.06
C TRP A 114 5.75 -3.86 4.21
N CYS A 115 5.56 -3.11 3.12
CA CYS A 115 4.49 -3.41 2.16
C CYS A 115 4.62 -4.84 1.60
N LEU A 116 5.86 -5.29 1.32
CA LEU A 116 6.12 -6.67 0.89
C LEU A 116 5.83 -7.70 2.00
N LEU A 117 6.05 -7.36 3.28
CA LEU A 117 5.67 -8.21 4.41
C LEU A 117 4.14 -8.37 4.49
N VAL A 118 3.38 -7.28 4.36
CA VAL A 118 1.91 -7.34 4.35
C VAL A 118 1.40 -8.19 3.18
N ILE A 119 1.94 -7.99 1.99
CA ILE A 119 1.58 -8.81 0.81
C ILE A 119 1.89 -10.28 1.05
N LYS A 120 3.05 -10.59 1.67
CA LYS A 120 3.41 -11.98 2.02
C LYS A 120 2.44 -12.58 3.03
N SER A 121 2.03 -11.84 4.05
CA SER A 121 1.03 -12.29 5.03
C SER A 121 -0.31 -12.58 4.37
N LEU A 122 -0.74 -11.73 3.41
CA LEU A 122 -1.98 -11.94 2.66
C LEU A 122 -1.90 -13.18 1.75
N GLU A 123 -0.74 -13.39 1.11
CA GLU A 123 -0.46 -14.55 0.27
C GLU A 123 -0.44 -15.85 1.09
N ASP A 124 0.22 -15.85 2.25
CA ASP A 124 0.27 -17.01 3.17
C ASP A 124 -1.10 -17.37 3.74
N GLY A 125 -1.90 -16.35 4.05
CA GLY A 125 -3.31 -16.50 4.44
C GLY A 125 -4.22 -16.95 3.30
N ARG A 126 -3.70 -17.13 2.08
CA ARG A 126 -4.45 -17.47 0.86
C ARG A 126 -5.57 -16.47 0.54
N PHE A 127 -5.42 -15.23 1.00
CA PHE A 127 -6.35 -14.14 0.71
C PHE A 127 -6.13 -13.58 -0.69
N ILE A 128 -4.92 -13.74 -1.23
CA ILE A 128 -4.53 -13.38 -2.59
C ILE A 128 -3.78 -14.55 -3.25
N PRO A 129 -3.64 -14.57 -4.59
CA PRO A 129 -2.96 -15.65 -5.30
C PRO A 129 -1.49 -15.81 -4.91
N GLY A 130 -0.96 -17.04 -5.08
CA GLY A 130 0.47 -17.31 -4.97
C GLY A 130 1.29 -16.58 -6.05
N GLY A 131 2.55 -16.27 -5.75
CA GLY A 131 3.46 -15.48 -6.58
C GLY A 131 3.28 -13.96 -6.45
N THR A 132 2.38 -13.49 -5.59
CA THR A 132 2.04 -12.07 -5.50
C THR A 132 3.13 -11.23 -4.85
N LYS A 133 3.78 -11.73 -3.79
CA LYS A 133 4.99 -11.10 -3.23
C LYS A 133 6.08 -10.95 -4.29
N THR A 134 6.33 -11.98 -5.10
CA THR A 134 7.38 -11.95 -6.12
C THR A 134 7.10 -10.88 -7.17
N ARG A 135 5.84 -10.76 -7.62
CA ARG A 135 5.41 -9.69 -8.54
C ARG A 135 5.59 -8.30 -7.92
N ALA A 136 5.16 -8.13 -6.67
CA ALA A 136 5.33 -6.86 -5.95
C ALA A 136 6.80 -6.49 -5.71
N ALA A 137 7.66 -7.47 -5.41
CA ALA A 137 9.08 -7.27 -5.19
C ALA A 137 9.84 -6.84 -6.45
N ALA A 138 9.32 -7.20 -7.62
CA ALA A 138 9.81 -6.80 -8.94
C ALA A 138 9.36 -5.38 -9.35
N CYS A 139 8.46 -4.74 -8.60
CA CYS A 139 8.06 -3.36 -8.88
C CYS A 139 9.24 -2.39 -8.75
N PRO A 140 9.30 -1.34 -9.60
CA PRO A 140 10.39 -0.36 -9.57
C PRO A 140 10.51 0.31 -8.20
N ARG A 141 11.73 0.27 -7.63
CA ARG A 141 12.06 0.83 -6.31
C ARG A 141 12.57 2.27 -6.32
N ARG A 142 12.86 2.81 -7.51
CA ARG A 142 13.53 4.09 -7.76
C ARG A 142 12.69 4.94 -8.70
#